data_AF-X6CCK5-F1
#
_entry.id   AF-X6CCK5-F1
#
_cell.length_a   1.000
_cell.length_b   1.000
_cell.length_c   1.000
_cell.angle_alpha   90.00
_cell.angle_beta   90.00
_cell.angle_gamma   90.00
#
_symmetry.space_group_name_H-M   'P 1'
#
loop_
_entity.id
_entity.type
_entity.pdbx_description
1 polymer ?
#
loop_
_entity_poly.entity_id
_entity_poly.type
_entity_poly.pdbx_seq_one_letter_code
_entity_poly.pdbx_strand_id
1 'polypeptide(L)' 'MTDDMMNLRTVVEKTRDADLLREMIGFAAERLMELEVGAATGAGYGEKTPLRLAQRNGYRDRD' A
#
# COMPACT_ATOMS: atom_id res chain seq x y z
N MET A 1 -1.16 -14.92 -4.40
CA MET A 1 -2.42 -14.77 -5.18
C MET A 1 -3.56 -15.61 -4.62
N THR A 2 -3.48 -16.95 -4.56
CA THR A 2 -4.55 -17.80 -3.99
C THR A 2 -4.69 -17.63 -2.47
N ASP A 3 -3.57 -17.54 -1.75
CA ASP A 3 -3.55 -17.37 -0.30
C ASP A 3 -4.03 -15.98 0.12
N ASP A 4 -3.61 -14.94 -0.60
CA ASP A 4 -4.08 -13.57 -0.38
C ASP A 4 -5.59 -13.46 -0.58
N MET A 5 -6.14 -14.13 -1.61
CA MET A 5 -7.57 -14.14 -1.91
C MET A 5 -8.40 -14.89 -0.86
N MET A 6 -7.88 -16.01 -0.34
CA MET A 6 -8.50 -16.77 0.76
C MET A 6 -8.50 -15.97 2.06
N ASN A 7 -7.40 -15.27 2.36
CA ASN A 7 -7.27 -14.45 3.56
C ASN A 7 -8.16 -13.20 3.51
N LEU A 8 -8.33 -12.61 2.32
CA LEU A 8 -9.24 -11.48 2.13
C LEU A 8 -10.70 -11.90 2.37
N ARG A 9 -11.09 -13.09 1.91
CA ARG A 9 -12.45 -13.60 2.02
C ARG A 9 -12.85 -13.92 3.47
N THR A 10 -11.94 -14.49 4.26
CA THR A 10 -12.19 -14.81 5.67
C THR A 10 -12.32 -13.58 6.55
N VAL A 11 -11.63 -12.48 6.21
CA VAL A 11 -11.75 -11.18 6.88
C VAL A 11 -13.08 -10.52 6.51
N VAL A 12 -13.46 -10.52 5.23
CA VAL A 12 -14.73 -9.93 4.77
C VAL A 12 -15.96 -10.57 5.44
N GLU A 13 -15.93 -11.88 5.68
CA GLU A 13 -17.06 -12.62 6.27
C GLU A 13 -17.24 -12.40 7.78
N LYS A 14 -16.24 -11.87 8.50
CA LYS A 14 -16.23 -11.78 9.97
C LYS A 14 -16.26 -10.35 10.53
N THR A 15 -16.10 -9.34 9.69
CA THR A 15 -15.89 -7.96 10.10
C THR A 15 -17.18 -7.14 9.98
N ARG A 16 -17.48 -6.29 10.97
CA ARG A 16 -18.62 -5.35 10.87
C ARG A 16 -18.34 -4.39 9.72
N ASP A 17 -19.31 -4.14 8.85
CA ASP A 17 -19.13 -3.39 7.59
C ASP A 17 -18.26 -2.12 7.71
N ALA A 18 -18.39 -1.37 8.82
CA ALA A 18 -17.62 -0.15 9.07
C ALA A 18 -16.12 -0.39 9.31
N ASP A 19 -15.74 -1.46 10.00
CA ASP A 19 -14.33 -1.78 10.29
C ASP A 19 -13.63 -2.26 9.01
N LEU A 20 -14.34 -3.07 8.20
CA LEU A 20 -13.84 -3.53 6.90
C LEU A 20 -13.61 -2.35 5.94
N LEU A 21 -14.55 -1.41 5.88
CA LEU A 21 -14.38 -0.20 5.08
C LEU A 21 -13.19 0.64 5.55
N ARG A 22 -12.95 0.72 6.86
CA ARG A 22 -11.80 1.44 7.43
C ARG A 22 -10.47 0.80 7.01
N GLU A 23 -10.39 -0.52 7.05
CA GLU A 23 -9.22 -1.27 6.57
C GLU A 23 -9.01 -1.09 5.06
N MET A 24 -10.08 -1.17 4.25
CA MET A 24 -9.99 -0.98 2.80
C MET A 24 -9.51 0.44 2.43
N ILE A 25 -9.98 1.46 3.14
CA ILE A 25 -9.54 2.84 2.94
C ILE A 25 -8.06 2.98 3.33
N GLY A 26 -7.65 2.38 4.45
CA GLY A 26 -6.23 2.35 4.87
C GLY A 26 -5.34 1.72 3.80
N PHE A 27 -5.72 0.55 3.31
CA PHE A 27 -5.02 -0.15 2.24
C PHE A 27 -4.94 0.69 0.96
N ALA A 28 -6.05 1.29 0.53
CA ALA A 28 -6.07 2.12 -0.66
C ALA A 28 -5.18 3.37 -0.50
N ALA A 29 -5.20 4.01 0.66
CA ALA A 29 -4.38 5.17 0.96
C ALA A 29 -2.87 4.84 0.90
N GLU A 30 -2.46 3.69 1.46
CA GLU A 30 -1.07 3.22 1.34
C GLU A 30 -0.64 3.06 -0.11
N ARG A 31 -1.49 2.46 -0.97
CA ARG A 31 -1.17 2.27 -2.39
C ARG A 31 -1.10 3.56 -3.18
N LEU A 32 -1.94 4.54 -2.85
CA LEU A 32 -1.87 5.88 -3.46
C LEU A 32 -0.56 6.58 -3.07
N MET A 33 -0.19 6.54 -1.78
CA MET A 33 1.08 7.11 -1.32
C MET A 33 2.28 6.43 -1.99
N GLU A 34 2.23 5.11 -2.20
CA GLU A 34 3.28 4.38 -2.93
C GLU A 34 3.50 4.88 -4.36
N LEU A 35 2.41 5.15 -5.07
CA LEU A 35 2.45 5.68 -6.43
C LEU A 35 3.00 7.10 -6.46
N GLU A 36 2.55 7.96 -5.54
CA GLU A 36 3.03 9.33 -5.39
C GLU A 36 4.53 9.37 -5.11
N VAL A 37 5.02 8.55 -4.18
CA VAL A 37 6.46 8.46 -3.87
C VAL A 37 7.23 7.96 -5.08
N GLY A 38 6.73 6.93 -5.78
CA GLY A 38 7.37 6.42 -7.00
C GLY A 38 7.55 7.51 -8.06
N ALA A 39 6.50 8.31 -8.29
CA ALA A 39 6.55 9.46 -9.19
C ALA A 39 7.53 10.53 -8.72
N ALA A 40 7.51 10.87 -7.43
CA ALA A 40 8.42 11.87 -6.85
C ALA A 40 9.90 11.44 -6.90
N THR A 41 10.19 10.14 -6.70
CA THR A 41 11.55 9.61 -6.78
C THR A 41 11.99 9.32 -8.22
N GLY A 42 11.09 9.37 -9.20
CA GLY A 42 11.36 9.02 -10.61
C GLY A 42 11.63 7.53 -10.84
N ALA A 43 11.25 6.68 -9.89
CA ALA A 43 11.54 5.25 -9.89
C ALA A 43 10.67 4.50 -8.88
N GLY A 44 10.27 3.28 -9.20
CA GLY A 44 9.63 2.37 -8.25
C GLY A 44 10.55 1.92 -7.11
N TYR A 45 9.97 1.24 -6.11
CA TYR A 45 10.74 0.63 -5.02
C TYR A 45 11.67 -0.46 -5.57
N GLY A 46 12.97 -0.36 -5.24
CA GLY A 46 13.98 -1.33 -5.68
C GLY A 46 14.34 -1.31 -7.17
N GLU A 47 13.64 -0.52 -8.00
CA GLU A 47 13.90 -0.43 -9.43
C GLU A 47 15.30 0.13 -9.70
N LYS A 48 16.07 -0.40 -10.65
CA LYS A 48 17.38 0.18 -11.01
C LYS A 48 17.22 1.04 -12.26
N THR A 49 17.22 2.36 -12.08
CA THR A 49 17.08 3.31 -13.18
C THR A 49 18.01 4.52 -12.98
N PRO A 50 18.66 5.02 -14.05
CA PRO A 50 19.45 6.25 -13.99
C PRO A 50 18.57 7.50 -13.79
N LEU A 51 17.25 7.39 -13.97
CA LEU A 51 16.30 8.50 -13.78
C LEU A 51 15.92 8.74 -12.32
N ARG A 52 16.41 7.91 -11.38
CA ARG A 52 16.09 8.07 -9.95
C ARG A 52 16.64 9.38 -9.40
N LEU A 53 15.76 10.15 -8.78
CA LEU A 53 16.07 11.47 -8.19
C LEU A 53 16.36 11.40 -6.69
N ALA A 54 15.73 10.46 -5.96
CA ALA A 54 15.90 10.31 -4.52
C ALA A 54 15.75 8.86 -4.06
N GLN A 55 16.29 8.54 -2.88
CA GLN A 55 16.18 7.24 -2.22
C GLN A 55 15.10 7.28 -1.14
N ARG A 56 14.41 6.15 -0.94
CA ARG A 56 13.39 6.02 0.10
C ARG A 56 14.03 5.78 1.46
N ASN A 57 13.46 6.37 2.51
CA ASN A 57 13.97 6.29 3.89
C ASN A 57 12.96 5.62 4.84
N GLY A 58 12.36 4.52 4.40
CA GLY A 58 11.34 3.79 5.16
C GLY A 58 10.02 4.55 5.33
N TYR A 59 9.14 3.98 6.15
CA TYR A 59 7.85 4.55 6.53
C TYR A 59 7.84 4.91 8.00
N ARG A 60 6.90 5.79 8.37
CA ARG A 60 6.60 6.15 9.75
C ARG A 60 5.10 6.09 9.95
N ASP A 61 4.68 5.75 11.16
CA ASP A 61 3.28 5.75 11.53
C ASP A 61 2.69 7.16 11.46
N ARG A 62 1.39 7.23 11.20
CA ARG A 62 0.59 8.45 11.21
C ARG A 62 -0.32 8.40 12.43
N ASP A 63 -0.14 9.35 13.34
CA ASP A 63 -1.02 9.57 14.50
C ASP A 63 -2.47 9.89 14.07
#